data_AF-A0AA96WH11-F1
#
_entry.id   AF-A0AA96WH11-F1
#
_cell.length_a   1.000
_cell.length_b   1.000
_cell.length_c   1.000
_cell.angle_alpha   90.00
_cell.angle_beta   90.00
_cell.angle_gamma   90.00
#
_symmetry.space_group_name_H-M   'P 1'
#
loop_
_entity.id
_entity.type
_entity.pdbx_description
1 polymer ?
#
loop_
_entity_poly.entity_id
_entity_poly.type
_entity_poly.pdbx_seq_one_letter_code
_entity_poly.pdbx_strand_id
1 'polypeptide(L)' 'MRTLAHRDFPEKYSELNGWLKNWHMAPDELMSLVQAVQKAGRGQEDEGVEKWIDAHPGIVDEMAPVK' A
#
# COMPACT_ATOMS: atom_id res chain seq x y z
N MET A 1 7.19 6.10 -10.89
CA MET A 1 7.93 4.99 -10.26
C MET A 1 7.89 3.78 -11.18
N ARG A 2 8.97 3.02 -11.34
CA ARG A 2 9.00 1.83 -12.22
C ARG A 2 9.39 0.64 -11.35
N THR A 3 8.45 -0.27 -11.12
CA THR A 3 8.65 -1.46 -10.28
C THR A 3 9.50 -2.47 -11.05
N LEU A 4 10.68 -2.81 -10.52
CA LEU A 4 11.52 -3.88 -11.07
C LEU A 4 11.15 -5.20 -10.40
N ALA A 5 10.53 -6.11 -11.13
CA ALA A 5 10.18 -7.44 -10.66
C ALA A 5 10.91 -8.51 -11.50
N HIS A 6 11.28 -9.64 -10.88
CA HIS A 6 11.86 -10.80 -11.57
C HIS A 6 10.90 -11.26 -12.69
N ARG A 7 11.43 -11.77 -13.81
CA ARG A 7 10.64 -12.14 -15.00
C ARG A 7 9.47 -13.09 -14.70
N ASP A 8 9.63 -14.03 -13.77
CA ASP A 8 8.59 -14.99 -13.32
C ASP A 8 7.67 -14.46 -12.21
N PHE A 9 7.93 -13.28 -11.67
CA PHE A 9 7.11 -12.66 -10.61
C PHE A 9 5.64 -12.46 -11.02
N PRO A 10 5.32 -12.03 -12.26
CA PRO A 10 3.93 -11.91 -12.71
C PRO A 10 3.20 -13.25 -12.81
N GLU A 11 3.92 -14.34 -13.08
CA GLU A 11 3.33 -15.68 -13.26
C GLU A 11 3.13 -16.39 -11.92
N LYS A 12 4.08 -16.25 -10.99
CA LYS A 12 3.98 -16.85 -9.64
C LYS A 12 3.07 -16.08 -8.69
N TYR A 13 2.98 -14.76 -8.86
CA TYR A 13 2.23 -13.88 -7.97
C TYR A 13 1.33 -12.97 -8.80
N SER A 14 0.47 -13.57 -9.61
CA SER A 14 -0.45 -12.87 -10.51
C SER A 14 -1.36 -11.89 -9.77
N GLU A 15 -1.78 -12.22 -8.56
CA GLU A 15 -2.60 -11.38 -7.68
C GLU A 15 -1.83 -10.15 -7.18
N LEU A 16 -0.65 -10.35 -6.58
CA LEU A 16 0.24 -9.26 -6.13
C LEU A 16 0.69 -8.36 -7.29
N ASN A 17 0.97 -8.95 -8.45
CA ASN A 17 1.28 -8.20 -9.66
C ASN A 17 0.07 -7.39 -10.17
N GLY A 18 -1.15 -7.91 -9.98
CA GLY A 18 -2.39 -7.17 -10.21
C GLY A 18 -2.52 -5.95 -9.31
N TRP A 19 -2.27 -6.11 -8.01
CA TRP A 19 -2.25 -5.00 -7.05
C TRP A 19 -1.21 -3.96 -7.44
N LEU A 20 0.03 -4.37 -7.70
CA LEU A 20 1.11 -3.44 -8.08
C LEU A 20 0.85 -2.70 -9.40
N LYS A 21 0.14 -3.32 -10.36
CA LYS A 21 -0.24 -2.67 -11.63
C LYS A 21 -1.39 -1.70 -11.48
N ASN A 22 -2.35 -2.00 -10.62
CA ASN A 22 -3.52 -1.15 -10.36
C ASN A 22 -3.29 -0.17 -9.22
N TRP A 23 -2.13 -0.24 -8.56
CA TRP A 23 -1.76 0.65 -7.47
C TRP A 23 -1.73 2.10 -7.95
N HIS A 24 -2.76 2.84 -7.57
CA HIS A 24 -2.88 4.27 -7.78
C HIS A 24 -3.25 4.90 -6.44
N MET A 25 -2.35 5.72 -5.91
CA MET A 25 -2.57 6.49 -4.70
C MET A 25 -2.46 7.97 -5.04
N ALA A 26 -3.41 8.78 -4.58
CA ALA A 26 -3.32 10.22 -4.73
C ALA A 26 -2.13 10.77 -3.91
N PRO A 27 -1.47 11.86 -4.36
CA PRO A 27 -0.36 12.45 -3.63
C PRO A 27 -0.70 12.81 -2.17
N ASP A 28 -1.92 13.28 -1.92
CA ASP A 28 -2.42 13.62 -0.59
C ASP A 28 -2.56 12.38 0.32
N GLU A 29 -3.03 11.26 -0.22
CA GLU A 29 -3.13 9.98 0.50
C GLU A 29 -1.74 9.46 0.89
N LEU A 30 -0.77 9.55 -0.03
CA LEU A 30 0.61 9.17 0.24
C LEU A 30 1.22 10.06 1.35
N MET A 31 0.95 11.36 1.31
CA MET A 31 1.42 12.28 2.34
C MET A 31 0.77 11.99 3.69
N SER A 32 -0.54 11.70 3.72
CA SER A 32 -1.28 11.30 4.92
C SER A 32 -0.68 10.03 5.55
N LEU A 33 -0.40 9.01 4.74
CA LEU A 33 0.22 7.76 5.19
C LEU A 33 1.60 8.01 5.80
N VAL A 34 2.45 8.77 5.10
CA VAL A 34 3.80 9.11 5.61
C VAL A 34 3.71 9.87 6.93
N GLN A 35 2.75 10.77 7.09
CA GLN A 35 2.53 11.47 8.36
C GLN A 35 2.08 10.53 9.47
N ALA A 36 1.21 9.56 9.19
CA ALA A 36 0.76 8.59 10.18
C ALA A 36 1.90 7.71 10.68
N VAL A 37 2.74 7.21 9.76
CA VAL A 37 3.94 6.42 10.10
C VAL A 37 4.93 7.26 10.91
N GLN A 38 5.16 8.52 10.52
CA GLN A 38 6.03 9.43 11.29
C GLN A 38 5.49 9.75 12.68
N LYS A 39 4.16 9.88 12.83
CA LYS A 39 3.50 10.15 14.12
C LYS A 39 3.57 8.96 15.05
N ALA A 40 3.47 7.73 14.54
CA ALA A 40 3.62 6.53 15.36
C ALA A 40 5.05 6.40 15.91
N GLY A 41 6.04 6.86 15.15
CA GLY A 41 7.42 6.91 15.61
C GLY A 41 8.15 5.58 15.43
N ARG A 42 9.44 5.59 15.79
CA ARG A 42 10.37 4.50 15.44
C ARG A 42 10.00 3.21 16.19
N GLY A 43 9.80 2.13 15.44
CA GLY A 43 9.41 0.82 16.00
C GLY A 43 7.89 0.62 16.16
N GLN A 44 7.08 1.60 15.76
CA GLN A 44 5.61 1.51 15.72
C GLN A 44 5.07 1.81 14.32
N GLU A 45 5.89 1.62 13.29
CA GLU A 45 5.53 1.93 11.90
C GLU A 45 4.28 1.16 11.48
N ASP A 46 4.20 -0.13 11.83
CA ASP A 46 3.02 -0.97 11.58
C ASP A 46 1.75 -0.42 12.25
N GLU A 47 1.84 0.01 13.51
CA GLU A 47 0.71 0.61 14.24
C GLU A 47 0.27 1.93 13.60
N GLY A 48 1.23 2.71 13.08
CA GLY A 48 0.94 3.93 12.33
C GLY A 48 0.20 3.66 11.02
N VAL A 49 0.58 2.60 10.31
CA VAL A 49 -0.11 2.14 9.10
C VAL A 49 -1.52 1.63 9.45
N GLU A 50 -1.67 0.80 10.49
CA GLU A 50 -2.98 0.29 10.92
C GLU A 50 -3.95 1.42 11.27
N LYS A 51 -3.54 2.37 12.09
CA LYS A 51 -4.35 3.55 12.44
C LYS A 51 -4.75 4.37 11.23
N TRP A 52 -3.86 4.47 10.24
CA TRP A 52 -4.14 5.16 9.00
C TRP A 52 -5.18 4.41 8.16
N ILE A 53 -5.05 3.09 8.04
CA ILE A 53 -6.04 2.24 7.35
C ILE A 53 -7.41 2.34 8.01
N ASP A 54 -7.48 2.30 9.35
CA ASP A 54 -8.73 2.49 10.11
C ASP A 54 -9.40 3.85 9.83
N ALA A 55 -8.60 4.90 9.62
CA ALA A 55 -9.08 6.23 9.28
C ALA A 55 -9.47 6.39 7.80
N HIS A 56 -9.06 5.47 6.93
CA HIS A 56 -9.28 5.48 5.48
C HIS A 56 -10.01 4.20 5.04
N PRO A 57 -11.30 4.05 5.37
CA PRO A 57 -12.06 2.84 5.04
C PRO A 57 -12.13 2.63 3.52
N GLY A 58 -11.86 1.41 3.07
CA GLY A 58 -11.88 1.03 1.65
C GLY A 58 -10.58 1.29 0.90
N ILE A 59 -9.56 1.92 1.53
CA ILE A 59 -8.26 2.09 0.88
C ILE A 59 -7.58 0.74 0.58
N VAL A 60 -7.79 -0.26 1.44
CA VAL A 60 -7.24 -1.60 1.26
C VAL A 60 -7.92 -2.29 0.07
N ASP A 61 -9.23 -2.14 -0.11
CA ASP A 61 -9.95 -2.68 -1.26
C ASP A 61 -9.51 -2.03 -2.58
N GLU A 62 -9.20 -0.73 -2.57
CA GLU A 62 -8.68 -0.03 -3.75
C GLU A 62 -7.22 -0.43 -4.07
N MET A 63 -6.37 -0.57 -3.05
CA MET A 63 -4.95 -0.89 -3.24
C MET A 63 -4.68 -2.39 -3.47
N ALA A 64 -5.43 -3.25 -2.79
CA ALA A 64 -5.27 -4.70 -2.78
C ALA A 64 -6.64 -5.40 -2.93
N PRO A 65 -7.33 -5.21 -4.06
CA PRO A 65 -8.60 -5.89 -4.31
C PRO A 65 -8.35 -7.41 -4.37
N VAL A 66 -8.92 -8.12 -3.40
CA VAL A 66 -9.02 -9.59 -3.41
C VAL A 66 -10.29 -9.97 -4.16
N LYS A 67 -10.16 -10.90 -5.11
CA LYS A 67 -11.25 -11.31 -6.00
C LYS A 67 -12.02 -12.50 -5.47
#